data_AF-A0A8J5V771-F1
#
_entry.id   AF-A0A8J5V771-F1
#
_cell.length_a   1.000
_cell.length_b   1.000
_cell.length_c   1.000
_cell.angle_alpha   90.00
_cell.angle_beta   90.00
_cell.angle_gamma   90.00
#
_symmetry.space_group_name_H-M   'P 1'
#
loop_
_entity.id
_entity.type
_entity.pdbx_description
1 polymer ?
#
loop_
_entity_poly.entity_id
_entity_poly.type
_entity_poly.pdbx_seq_one_letter_code
_entity_poly.pdbx_strand_id
1 'polypeptide(L)'
;MKSKFKQTTNQPSAALKLCISKNTFNRLHDYTNDLENINAITEKKIKRLAELKAASIELSKNWDNAIVNLTKNRREELLLRRRQVSEEKVKLIQKLSEQNREKRAAIVKEAQKLILYKKPQCRLINAALFTSECFRELQAQLEFKKTLKDLEKVIEEFKLIEQCEAEQMRNKKRKLQEMFLEQIKNNKLEQDRLKKQELLMNYLADAYAKAKDHLNETTKAKLKEIQAEKILGSKLMAKKCAIIWKTCDEENDDKFKKAIEEKEKIEIEKMNAKKNKEAKLKADIQKYLIENEEIMEKRRQEEENEKKWEIYQRNKRDEYNKLIDDKKLLNERIKKKKIADELKRQMKENEDLRKKEKIENDDSIYTTEALKKTNEKILAYGKQVLEESTGIRPVFPIIKVIEQFKKENRLVSAKKYYKNDKSLQNCNCWTNNVELKTTSQN
;
A
#
# COMPACT_ATOMS: atom_id res chain seq x y z
N MET A 1 103.82 -4.01 -21.74
CA MET A 1 105.27 -3.97 -22.08
C MET A 1 105.84 -2.63 -21.64
N LYS A 2 107.11 -2.55 -21.23
CA LYS A 2 107.78 -1.28 -20.84
C LYS A 2 108.79 -0.89 -21.91
N SER A 3 108.60 0.25 -22.56
CA SER A 3 109.66 0.88 -23.38
C SER A 3 110.22 2.07 -22.61
N LYS A 4 111.55 2.19 -22.58
CA LYS A 4 112.27 3.33 -21.99
C LYS A 4 112.83 4.17 -23.13
N PHE A 5 112.53 5.47 -23.16
CA PHE A 5 113.31 6.44 -23.92
C PHE A 5 114.02 7.40 -22.96
N LYS A 6 115.26 7.77 -23.29
CA LYS A 6 116.13 8.55 -22.40
C LYS A 6 115.82 10.05 -22.49
N GLN A 7 115.97 10.74 -21.37
CA GLN A 7 116.13 12.20 -21.34
C GLN A 7 117.56 12.57 -21.78
N THR A 8 117.71 13.72 -22.43
CA THR A 8 119.00 14.41 -22.60
C THR A 8 118.85 15.86 -22.14
N THR A 9 119.87 16.36 -21.45
CA THR A 9 119.89 17.70 -20.84
C THR A 9 120.77 18.64 -21.66
N ASN A 10 120.25 19.79 -22.07
CA ASN A 10 121.03 20.90 -22.64
C ASN A 10 120.82 22.16 -21.80
N GLN A 11 121.89 22.94 -21.61
CA GLN A 11 121.90 24.23 -20.91
C GLN A 11 121.74 25.43 -21.87
N PRO A 12 121.41 26.63 -21.38
CA PRO A 12 120.92 27.74 -22.21
C PRO A 12 122.02 28.61 -22.82
N SER A 13 121.69 29.27 -23.94
CA SER A 13 122.44 30.40 -24.50
C SER A 13 121.85 31.75 -24.07
N ALA A 14 122.69 32.78 -23.93
CA ALA A 14 122.26 34.13 -23.54
C ALA A 14 121.58 34.90 -24.68
N ALA A 15 120.61 35.76 -24.34
CA ALA A 15 119.86 36.58 -25.30
C ALA A 15 119.92 38.07 -24.93
N LEU A 16 120.20 38.92 -25.94
CA LEU A 16 120.19 40.39 -25.81
C LEU A 16 118.75 40.92 -25.73
N LYS A 17 118.57 42.07 -25.05
CA LYS A 17 117.27 42.75 -24.93
C LYS A 17 117.34 44.17 -25.52
N LEU A 18 116.38 44.50 -26.38
CA LEU A 18 116.09 45.86 -26.81
C LEU A 18 115.10 46.52 -25.84
N CYS A 19 115.27 47.82 -25.58
CA CYS A 19 114.41 48.61 -24.70
C CYS A 19 113.74 49.76 -25.47
N ILE A 20 112.41 49.77 -25.46
CA ILE A 20 111.55 50.80 -26.09
C ILE A 20 110.69 51.43 -24.98
N SER A 21 110.34 52.72 -25.11
CA SER A 21 109.51 53.40 -24.09
C SER A 21 108.11 52.82 -24.00
N LYS A 22 107.55 52.76 -22.78
CA LYS A 22 106.26 52.13 -22.50
C LYS A 22 105.08 52.86 -23.15
N ASN A 23 105.11 54.19 -23.24
CA ASN A 23 104.03 54.96 -23.89
C ASN A 23 104.01 54.78 -25.42
N THR A 24 105.18 54.68 -26.06
CA THR A 24 105.26 54.36 -27.49
C THR A 24 104.84 52.92 -27.78
N PHE A 25 105.17 51.97 -26.89
CA PHE A 25 104.69 50.60 -26.99
C PHE A 25 103.16 50.53 -26.86
N ASN A 26 102.58 51.16 -25.83
CA ASN A 26 101.14 51.19 -25.63
C ASN A 26 100.40 51.79 -26.83
N ARG A 27 100.81 52.97 -27.34
CA ARG A 27 100.15 53.56 -28.52
C ARG A 27 100.22 52.68 -29.78
N LEU A 28 101.33 51.98 -30.01
CA LEU A 28 101.42 51.03 -31.12
C LEU A 28 100.52 49.81 -30.91
N HIS A 29 100.49 49.27 -29.68
CA HIS A 29 99.61 48.17 -29.27
C HIS A 29 98.12 48.55 -29.37
N ASP A 30 97.75 49.78 -29.03
CA ASP A 30 96.40 50.28 -29.18
C ASP A 30 96.03 50.36 -30.68
N TYR A 31 96.89 50.94 -31.52
CA TYR A 31 96.67 51.02 -32.98
C TYR A 31 96.66 49.66 -33.69
N THR A 32 97.45 48.66 -33.26
CA THR A 32 97.37 47.30 -33.83
C THR A 32 96.08 46.60 -33.44
N ASN A 33 95.54 46.92 -32.26
CA ASN A 33 94.38 46.25 -31.69
C ASN A 33 93.08 47.07 -31.86
N ASP A 34 93.11 48.22 -32.53
CA ASP A 34 91.94 49.09 -32.73
C ASP A 34 90.79 48.35 -33.45
N LEU A 35 91.10 47.46 -34.41
CA LEU A 35 90.10 46.59 -35.02
C LEU A 35 89.48 45.59 -34.03
N GLU A 36 90.28 45.04 -33.11
CA GLU A 36 89.79 44.16 -32.05
C GLU A 36 88.96 44.93 -31.02
N ASN A 37 89.36 46.15 -30.67
CA ASN A 37 88.62 47.07 -29.80
C ASN A 37 87.27 47.46 -30.42
N ILE A 38 87.25 47.82 -31.71
CA ILE A 38 86.02 48.11 -32.47
C ILE A 38 85.12 46.88 -32.50
N ASN A 39 85.65 45.68 -32.77
CA ASN A 39 84.89 44.43 -32.77
C ASN A 39 84.35 44.08 -31.37
N ALA A 40 85.13 44.26 -30.31
CA ALA A 40 84.67 44.09 -28.93
C ALA A 40 83.57 45.10 -28.57
N ILE A 41 83.59 46.32 -29.13
CA ILE A 41 82.53 47.33 -28.96
C ILE A 41 81.28 46.99 -29.78
N THR A 42 81.41 46.51 -31.03
CA THR A 42 80.24 46.08 -31.83
C THR A 42 79.61 44.83 -31.25
N GLU A 43 80.39 43.85 -30.79
CA GLU A 43 79.88 42.69 -30.03
C GLU A 43 79.12 43.11 -28.78
N LYS A 44 79.67 44.01 -27.95
CA LYS A 44 78.98 44.52 -26.75
C LYS A 44 77.67 45.22 -27.12
N LYS A 45 77.63 45.96 -28.23
CA LYS A 45 76.40 46.58 -28.77
C LYS A 45 75.40 45.53 -29.28
N ILE A 46 75.85 44.50 -29.98
CA ILE A 46 75.00 43.40 -30.49
C ILE A 46 74.41 42.58 -29.33
N LYS A 47 75.23 42.21 -28.34
CA LYS A 47 74.81 41.51 -27.11
C LYS A 47 73.76 42.33 -26.36
N ARG A 48 74.02 43.62 -26.10
CA ARG A 48 73.05 44.53 -25.47
C ARG A 48 71.76 44.72 -26.29
N LEU A 49 71.84 44.74 -27.62
CA LEU A 49 70.65 44.79 -28.48
C LEU A 49 69.86 43.47 -28.50
N ALA A 50 70.52 42.32 -28.35
CA ALA A 50 69.87 41.02 -28.20
C ALA A 50 69.18 40.90 -26.82
N GLU A 51 69.84 41.34 -25.75
CA GLU A 51 69.28 41.44 -24.39
C GLU A 51 68.04 42.34 -24.36
N LEU A 52 68.12 43.54 -24.95
CA LEU A 52 66.97 44.46 -25.04
C LEU A 52 65.82 43.90 -25.90
N LYS A 53 66.12 43.17 -26.98
CA LYS A 53 65.11 42.47 -27.78
C LYS A 53 64.46 41.32 -26.99
N ALA A 54 65.25 40.54 -26.25
CA ALA A 54 64.74 39.46 -25.40
C ALA A 54 63.82 40.01 -24.30
N ALA A 55 64.25 41.03 -23.57
CA ALA A 55 63.44 41.71 -22.55
C ALA A 55 62.15 42.31 -23.14
N SER A 56 62.21 42.94 -24.32
CA SER A 56 61.03 43.47 -25.02
C SER A 56 60.04 42.37 -25.44
N ILE A 57 60.55 41.22 -25.90
CA ILE A 57 59.75 40.03 -26.21
C ILE A 57 59.14 39.45 -24.92
N GLU A 58 59.86 39.42 -23.81
CA GLU A 58 59.34 38.89 -22.54
C GLU A 58 58.28 39.77 -21.88
N LEU A 59 58.45 41.09 -21.95
CA LEU A 59 57.42 42.03 -21.52
C LEU A 59 56.16 41.92 -22.39
N SER A 60 56.31 41.86 -23.72
CA SER A 60 55.17 41.82 -24.65
C SER A 60 54.43 40.48 -24.70
N LYS A 61 55.04 39.35 -24.29
CA LYS A 61 54.32 38.08 -24.05
C LYS A 61 53.10 38.25 -23.13
N ASN A 62 53.20 39.15 -22.15
CA ASN A 62 52.19 39.33 -21.10
C ASN A 62 51.27 40.54 -21.34
N TRP A 63 51.32 41.18 -22.52
CA TRP A 63 50.41 42.28 -22.85
C TRP A 63 49.07 41.73 -23.37
N ASP A 64 47.97 41.98 -22.66
CA ASP A 64 46.63 41.50 -23.05
C ASP A 64 46.20 41.99 -24.44
N ASN A 65 46.62 43.20 -24.82
CA ASN A 65 46.36 43.82 -26.12
C ASN A 65 47.21 43.24 -27.28
N ALA A 66 48.17 42.35 -27.01
CA ALA A 66 48.93 41.69 -28.06
C ALA A 66 48.01 40.78 -28.90
N ILE A 67 48.14 40.80 -30.23
CA ILE A 67 47.25 40.07 -31.16
C ILE A 67 47.21 38.56 -30.84
N VAL A 68 48.34 37.98 -30.41
CA VAL A 68 48.43 36.57 -29.97
C VAL A 68 47.59 36.29 -28.72
N ASN A 69 47.59 37.21 -27.75
CA ASN A 69 46.79 37.08 -26.53
C ASN A 69 45.30 37.36 -26.80
N LEU A 70 44.97 38.37 -27.61
CA LEU A 70 43.59 38.62 -28.04
C LEU A 70 42.99 37.44 -28.81
N THR A 71 43.76 36.78 -29.68
CA THR A 71 43.29 35.59 -30.43
C THR A 71 43.20 34.34 -29.55
N LYS A 72 44.12 34.17 -28.60
CA LYS A 72 44.03 33.13 -27.54
C LYS A 72 42.77 33.32 -26.69
N ASN A 73 42.55 34.53 -26.14
CA ASN A 73 41.44 34.83 -25.25
C ASN A 73 40.09 34.65 -25.96
N ARG A 74 39.96 35.09 -27.22
CA ARG A 74 38.77 34.82 -28.07
C ARG A 74 38.54 33.32 -28.30
N ARG A 75 39.60 32.54 -28.49
CA ARG A 75 39.50 31.07 -28.66
C ARG A 75 39.05 30.39 -27.36
N GLU A 76 39.57 30.82 -26.22
CA GLU A 76 39.19 30.31 -24.89
C GLU A 76 37.73 30.69 -24.55
N GLU A 77 37.31 31.91 -24.86
CA GLU A 77 35.92 32.35 -24.74
C GLU A 77 34.96 31.53 -25.62
N LEU A 78 35.30 31.30 -26.90
CA LEU A 78 34.50 30.46 -27.81
C LEU A 78 34.43 28.99 -27.34
N LEU A 79 35.48 28.47 -26.71
CA LEU A 79 35.47 27.14 -26.08
C LEU A 79 34.60 27.13 -24.81
N LEU A 80 34.62 28.19 -24.00
CA LEU A 80 33.80 28.33 -22.80
C LEU A 80 32.30 28.44 -23.16
N ARG A 81 31.95 29.31 -24.12
CA ARG A 81 30.59 29.40 -24.69
C ARG A 81 30.13 28.05 -25.27
N ARG A 82 31.01 27.32 -25.97
CA ARG A 82 30.70 25.97 -26.49
C ARG A 82 30.45 24.95 -25.37
N ARG A 83 31.22 25.00 -24.28
CA ARG A 83 30.98 24.16 -23.09
C ARG A 83 29.62 24.47 -22.46
N GLN A 84 29.32 25.74 -22.18
CA GLN A 84 28.03 26.19 -21.63
C GLN A 84 26.85 25.68 -22.47
N VAL A 85 26.85 25.91 -23.79
CA VAL A 85 25.80 25.43 -24.70
C VAL A 85 25.71 23.90 -24.74
N SER A 86 26.81 23.17 -24.57
CA SER A 86 26.78 21.71 -24.48
C SER A 86 26.20 21.22 -23.14
N GLU A 87 26.52 21.88 -22.03
CA GLU A 87 25.96 21.58 -20.72
C GLU A 87 24.47 21.90 -20.65
N GLU A 88 24.03 23.02 -21.23
CA GLU A 88 22.61 23.39 -21.35
C GLU A 88 21.83 22.35 -22.15
N LYS A 89 22.39 21.85 -23.26
CA LYS A 89 21.81 20.75 -24.03
C LYS A 89 21.74 19.46 -23.22
N VAL A 90 22.77 19.11 -22.45
CA VAL A 90 22.74 17.95 -21.55
C VAL A 90 21.68 18.12 -20.45
N LYS A 91 21.61 19.29 -19.79
CA LYS A 91 20.60 19.63 -18.77
C LYS A 91 19.18 19.57 -19.35
N LEU A 92 18.97 20.00 -20.60
CA LEU A 92 17.68 19.90 -21.30
C LEU A 92 17.32 18.44 -21.63
N ILE A 93 18.27 17.65 -22.14
CA ILE A 93 18.07 16.22 -22.44
C ILE A 93 17.77 15.43 -21.16
N GLN A 94 18.44 15.75 -20.04
CA GLN A 94 18.14 15.18 -18.72
C GLN A 94 16.71 15.48 -18.29
N LYS A 95 16.29 16.76 -18.28
CA LYS A 95 14.91 17.16 -17.95
C LYS A 95 13.85 16.49 -18.83
N LEU A 96 14.10 16.38 -20.15
CA LEU A 96 13.20 15.68 -21.08
C LEU A 96 13.19 14.17 -20.82
N SER A 97 14.31 13.56 -20.45
CA SER A 97 14.40 12.15 -20.06
C SER A 97 13.62 11.88 -18.77
N GLU A 98 13.73 12.76 -17.77
CA GLU A 98 13.00 12.72 -16.50
C GLU A 98 11.48 12.83 -16.73
N GLN A 99 11.02 13.86 -17.44
CA GLN A 99 9.60 14.01 -17.79
C GLN A 99 9.05 12.82 -18.59
N ASN A 100 9.85 12.25 -19.50
CA ASN A 100 9.45 11.05 -20.25
C ASN A 100 9.45 9.78 -19.39
N ARG A 101 10.35 9.68 -18.41
CA ARG A 101 10.36 8.60 -17.40
C ARG A 101 9.13 8.68 -16.49
N GLU A 102 8.75 9.88 -16.06
CA GLU A 102 7.54 10.14 -15.27
C GLU A 102 6.27 9.79 -16.05
N LYS A 103 6.13 10.28 -17.30
CA LYS A 103 5.01 9.94 -18.19
C LYS A 103 4.91 8.43 -18.42
N ARG A 104 6.03 7.76 -18.70
CA ARG A 104 6.07 6.29 -18.82
C ARG A 104 5.69 5.58 -17.52
N ALA A 105 6.15 6.07 -16.36
CA ALA A 105 5.79 5.50 -15.07
C ALA A 105 4.29 5.68 -14.73
N ALA A 106 3.69 6.81 -15.12
CA ALA A 106 2.25 7.03 -14.99
C ALA A 106 1.45 6.06 -15.87
N ILE A 107 1.80 5.93 -17.15
CA ILE A 107 1.17 4.98 -18.09
C ILE A 107 1.30 3.54 -17.59
N VAL A 108 2.46 3.15 -17.04
CA VAL A 108 2.67 1.80 -16.47
C VAL A 108 1.82 1.58 -15.21
N LYS A 109 1.68 2.58 -14.32
CA LYS A 109 0.78 2.50 -13.15
C LYS A 109 -0.68 2.34 -13.58
N GLU A 110 -1.12 3.09 -14.57
CA GLU A 110 -2.48 3.01 -15.11
C GLU A 110 -2.76 1.65 -15.78
N ALA A 111 -1.84 1.17 -16.62
CA ALA A 111 -1.92 -0.16 -17.23
C ALA A 111 -1.98 -1.27 -16.16
N GLN A 112 -1.18 -1.18 -15.09
CA GLN A 112 -1.23 -2.11 -13.96
C GLN A 112 -2.59 -2.08 -13.24
N LYS A 113 -3.17 -0.89 -13.03
CA LYS A 113 -4.51 -0.73 -12.45
C LYS A 113 -5.60 -1.36 -13.34
N LEU A 114 -5.55 -1.12 -14.65
CA LEU A 114 -6.48 -1.72 -15.62
C LEU A 114 -6.33 -3.25 -15.71
N ILE A 115 -5.10 -3.78 -15.65
CA ILE A 115 -4.84 -5.23 -15.61
C ILE A 115 -5.39 -5.86 -14.32
N LEU A 116 -5.25 -5.18 -13.17
CA LEU A 116 -5.83 -5.62 -11.90
C LEU A 116 -7.37 -5.64 -11.97
N TYR A 117 -8.00 -4.57 -12.49
CA TYR A 117 -9.45 -4.47 -12.63
C TYR A 117 -10.04 -5.53 -13.57
N LYS A 118 -9.27 -6.00 -14.56
CA LYS A 118 -9.65 -7.10 -15.46
C LYS A 118 -9.57 -8.50 -14.81
N LYS A 119 -8.92 -8.67 -13.65
CA LYS A 119 -8.90 -9.97 -12.94
C LYS A 119 -10.31 -10.36 -12.49
N PRO A 120 -10.74 -11.63 -12.64
CA PRO A 120 -12.11 -12.02 -12.35
C PRO A 120 -12.51 -11.79 -10.89
N GLN A 121 -11.56 -11.91 -9.95
CA GLN A 121 -11.81 -11.68 -8.53
C GLN A 121 -12.00 -10.19 -8.21
N CYS A 122 -11.25 -9.30 -8.87
CA CYS A 122 -11.48 -7.86 -8.80
C CYS A 122 -12.81 -7.46 -9.46
N ARG A 123 -13.22 -8.15 -10.54
CA ARG A 123 -14.57 -7.98 -11.12
C ARG A 123 -15.68 -8.37 -10.16
N LEU A 124 -15.51 -9.45 -9.38
CA LEU A 124 -16.48 -9.85 -8.33
C LEU A 124 -16.53 -8.81 -7.19
N ILE A 125 -15.38 -8.27 -6.76
CA ILE A 125 -15.33 -7.17 -5.78
C ILE A 125 -16.04 -5.92 -6.32
N ASN A 126 -15.84 -5.57 -7.59
CA ASN A 126 -16.50 -4.42 -8.23
C ASN A 126 -18.00 -4.64 -8.44
N ALA A 127 -18.44 -5.87 -8.69
CA ALA A 127 -19.87 -6.22 -8.73
C ALA A 127 -20.50 -6.12 -7.33
N ALA A 128 -19.80 -6.59 -6.29
CA ALA A 128 -20.26 -6.43 -4.91
C ALA A 128 -20.34 -4.95 -4.49
N LEU A 129 -19.34 -4.15 -4.87
CA LEU A 129 -19.35 -2.69 -4.70
C LEU A 129 -20.58 -2.07 -5.37
N PHE A 130 -20.85 -2.39 -6.64
CA PHE A 130 -22.06 -1.94 -7.33
C PHE A 130 -23.34 -2.34 -6.59
N THR A 131 -23.47 -3.59 -6.11
CA THR A 131 -24.64 -3.98 -5.30
C THR A 131 -24.76 -3.22 -3.98
N SER A 132 -23.64 -2.85 -3.34
CA SER A 132 -23.68 -2.03 -2.11
C SER A 132 -24.14 -0.59 -2.38
N GLU A 133 -23.79 -0.02 -3.54
CA GLU A 133 -24.36 1.27 -4.00
C GLU A 133 -25.85 1.14 -4.30
N CYS A 134 -26.29 0.07 -4.98
CA CYS A 134 -27.72 -0.18 -5.20
C CYS A 134 -28.51 -0.30 -3.89
N PHE A 135 -27.95 -0.90 -2.84
CA PHE A 135 -28.59 -0.95 -1.53
C PHE A 135 -28.63 0.43 -0.84
N ARG A 136 -27.58 1.26 -0.95
CA ARG A 136 -27.56 2.64 -0.44
C ARG A 136 -28.63 3.49 -1.11
N GLU A 137 -28.71 3.47 -2.44
CA GLU A 137 -29.73 4.20 -3.20
C GLU A 137 -31.15 3.67 -2.93
N LEU A 138 -31.34 2.35 -2.80
CA LEU A 138 -32.63 1.77 -2.42
C LEU A 138 -33.07 2.22 -1.02
N GLN A 139 -32.16 2.29 -0.05
CA GLN A 139 -32.46 2.81 1.28
C GLN A 139 -32.88 4.28 1.24
N ALA A 140 -32.13 5.14 0.54
CA ALA A 140 -32.49 6.55 0.36
C ALA A 140 -33.87 6.72 -0.31
N GLN A 141 -34.18 5.91 -1.33
CA GLN A 141 -35.51 5.88 -1.95
C GLN A 141 -36.62 5.39 -0.99
N LEU A 142 -36.33 4.43 -0.12
CA LEU A 142 -37.27 3.95 0.89
C LEU A 142 -37.52 5.00 1.98
N GLU A 143 -36.50 5.78 2.35
CA GLU A 143 -36.62 6.91 3.29
C GLU A 143 -37.41 8.07 2.68
N PHE A 144 -37.10 8.46 1.43
CA PHE A 144 -37.90 9.44 0.69
C PHE A 144 -39.37 8.99 0.51
N LYS A 145 -39.62 7.69 0.33
CA LYS A 145 -40.98 7.11 0.31
C LYS A 145 -41.66 7.02 1.68
N LYS A 146 -40.92 7.14 2.81
CA LYS A 146 -41.52 7.39 4.13
C LYS A 146 -41.95 8.85 4.21
N THR A 147 -41.03 9.79 3.96
CA THR A 147 -41.31 11.23 4.10
C THR A 147 -42.44 11.70 3.19
N LEU A 148 -42.55 11.20 1.96
CA LEU A 148 -43.71 11.48 1.11
C LEU A 148 -45.03 11.00 1.74
N LYS A 149 -45.07 9.79 2.32
CA LYS A 149 -46.26 9.24 2.98
C LYS A 149 -46.62 9.95 4.28
N ASP A 150 -45.63 10.50 4.97
CA ASP A 150 -45.85 11.28 6.18
C ASP A 150 -46.34 12.70 5.83
N LEU A 151 -45.88 13.29 4.72
CA LEU A 151 -46.45 14.51 4.13
C LEU A 151 -47.88 14.29 3.59
N GLU A 152 -48.18 13.15 2.97
CA GLU A 152 -49.53 12.78 2.51
C GLU A 152 -50.53 12.79 3.68
N LYS A 153 -50.17 12.17 4.82
CA LYS A 153 -51.01 12.21 6.05
C LYS A 153 -51.21 13.63 6.57
N VAL A 154 -50.15 14.44 6.65
CA VAL A 154 -50.25 15.84 7.10
C VAL A 154 -51.19 16.64 6.19
N ILE A 155 -51.16 16.40 4.88
CA ILE A 155 -52.11 17.01 3.93
C ILE A 155 -53.55 16.51 4.14
N GLU A 156 -53.76 15.24 4.46
CA GLU A 156 -55.09 14.69 4.82
C GLU A 156 -55.61 15.24 6.16
N GLU A 157 -54.76 15.37 7.17
CA GLU A 157 -55.06 15.98 8.47
C GLU A 157 -55.43 17.46 8.30
N PHE A 158 -54.67 18.24 7.53
CA PHE A 158 -55.01 19.64 7.20
C PHE A 158 -56.36 19.75 6.50
N LYS A 159 -56.66 18.90 5.52
CA LYS A 159 -57.97 18.87 4.84
C LYS A 159 -59.11 18.50 5.79
N LEU A 160 -58.87 17.59 6.74
CA LEU A 160 -59.86 17.21 7.74
C LEU A 160 -60.14 18.37 8.71
N ILE A 161 -59.09 19.08 9.16
CA ILE A 161 -59.20 20.30 9.98
C ILE A 161 -60.01 21.35 9.22
N GLU A 162 -59.66 21.67 7.97
CA GLU A 162 -60.37 22.64 7.12
C GLU A 162 -61.85 22.28 6.93
N GLN A 163 -62.16 20.99 6.72
CA GLN A 163 -63.54 20.51 6.65
C GLN A 163 -64.28 20.64 7.99
N CYS A 164 -63.65 20.32 9.11
CA CYS A 164 -64.23 20.48 10.44
C CYS A 164 -64.47 21.96 10.78
N GLU A 165 -63.56 22.86 10.43
CA GLU A 165 -63.73 24.31 10.58
C GLU A 165 -64.86 24.84 9.70
N ALA A 166 -64.91 24.43 8.42
CA ALA A 166 -65.99 24.78 7.51
C ALA A 166 -67.36 24.26 8.00
N GLU A 167 -67.43 23.05 8.57
CA GLU A 167 -68.65 22.53 9.18
C GLU A 167 -69.01 23.29 10.47
N GLN A 168 -68.05 23.59 11.34
CA GLN A 168 -68.30 24.44 12.52
C GLN A 168 -68.85 25.80 12.11
N MET A 169 -68.30 26.43 11.06
CA MET A 169 -68.78 27.72 10.55
C MET A 169 -70.17 27.62 9.92
N ARG A 170 -70.48 26.53 9.18
CA ARG A 170 -71.84 26.23 8.69
C ARG A 170 -72.83 26.03 9.84
N ASN A 171 -72.45 25.32 10.89
CA ASN A 171 -73.29 25.06 12.06
C ASN A 171 -73.48 26.32 12.93
N LYS A 172 -72.45 27.17 13.10
CA LYS A 172 -72.56 28.51 13.69
C LYS A 172 -73.54 29.38 12.89
N LYS A 173 -73.42 29.41 11.56
CA LYS A 173 -74.34 30.14 10.67
C LYS A 173 -75.78 29.61 10.75
N ARG A 174 -75.99 28.28 10.79
CA ARG A 174 -77.32 27.68 10.94
C ARG A 174 -77.97 28.07 12.27
N LYS A 175 -77.25 27.93 13.39
CA LYS A 175 -77.74 28.36 14.71
C LYS A 175 -78.10 29.84 14.74
N LEU A 176 -77.31 30.70 14.10
CA LEU A 176 -77.62 32.13 14.01
C LEU A 176 -78.87 32.40 13.15
N GLN A 177 -79.07 31.67 12.04
CA GLN A 177 -80.29 31.73 11.24
C GLN A 177 -81.52 31.20 12.00
N GLU A 178 -81.36 30.12 12.76
CA GLU A 178 -82.39 29.58 13.66
C GLU A 178 -82.78 30.63 14.70
N MET A 179 -81.81 31.27 15.38
CA MET A 179 -82.03 32.38 16.32
C MET A 179 -82.74 33.58 15.68
N PHE A 180 -82.40 33.96 14.43
CA PHE A 180 -83.11 35.05 13.75
C PHE A 180 -84.55 34.68 13.37
N LEU A 181 -84.79 33.44 12.91
CA LEU A 181 -86.15 32.94 12.66
C LEU A 181 -86.95 32.87 13.96
N GLU A 182 -86.28 32.53 15.06
CA GLU A 182 -86.81 32.59 16.41
C GLU A 182 -87.24 34.00 16.79
N GLN A 183 -86.35 34.98 16.65
CA GLN A 183 -86.63 36.36 16.95
C GLN A 183 -87.78 36.89 16.09
N ILE A 184 -87.89 36.46 14.83
CA ILE A 184 -89.01 36.83 13.94
C ILE A 184 -90.33 36.18 14.40
N LYS A 185 -90.33 34.93 14.88
CA LYS A 185 -91.53 34.32 15.47
C LYS A 185 -91.93 35.02 16.77
N ASN A 186 -90.98 35.23 17.70
CA ASN A 186 -91.18 36.01 18.93
C ASN A 186 -91.82 37.36 18.58
N ASN A 187 -91.17 38.13 17.71
CA ASN A 187 -91.63 39.47 17.34
C ASN A 187 -93.00 39.46 16.64
N LYS A 188 -93.35 38.43 15.87
CA LYS A 188 -94.71 38.28 15.30
C LYS A 188 -95.75 37.97 16.37
N LEU A 189 -95.43 37.10 17.32
CA LEU A 189 -96.33 36.74 18.42
C LEU A 189 -96.46 37.90 19.44
N GLU A 190 -95.39 38.68 19.64
CA GLU A 190 -95.40 40.03 20.25
C GLU A 190 -96.30 40.97 19.46
N GLN A 191 -96.17 41.07 18.14
CA GLN A 191 -97.03 41.92 17.31
C GLN A 191 -98.50 41.45 17.30
N ASP A 192 -98.79 40.17 17.48
CA ASP A 192 -100.15 39.63 17.52
C ASP A 192 -100.78 39.67 18.92
N ARG A 193 -100.00 39.60 20.01
CA ARG A 193 -100.47 39.98 21.35
C ARG A 193 -100.54 41.50 21.53
N LEU A 194 -99.73 42.31 20.82
CA LEU A 194 -99.98 43.76 20.60
C LEU A 194 -101.38 43.91 19.99
N LYS A 195 -101.59 43.45 18.75
CA LYS A 195 -102.88 43.57 18.05
C LYS A 195 -104.06 43.02 18.87
N LYS A 196 -103.90 41.93 19.62
CA LYS A 196 -104.99 41.41 20.47
C LYS A 196 -105.30 42.29 21.67
N GLN A 197 -104.30 42.86 22.32
CA GLN A 197 -104.53 43.80 23.42
C GLN A 197 -104.94 45.17 22.90
N GLU A 198 -104.44 45.61 21.75
CA GLU A 198 -104.95 46.77 20.99
C GLU A 198 -106.37 46.54 20.49
N LEU A 199 -106.78 45.32 20.12
CA LEU A 199 -108.17 45.01 19.76
C LEU A 199 -109.05 44.90 21.00
N LEU A 200 -108.56 44.30 22.09
CA LEU A 200 -109.26 44.27 23.38
C LEU A 200 -109.39 45.67 23.98
N MET A 201 -108.43 46.56 23.71
CA MET A 201 -108.42 47.93 24.22
C MET A 201 -108.92 48.97 23.23
N ASN A 202 -109.00 48.68 21.94
CA ASN A 202 -109.88 49.37 21.01
C ASN A 202 -111.31 48.90 21.25
N TYR A 203 -111.55 47.66 21.69
CA TYR A 203 -112.86 47.22 22.18
C TYR A 203 -113.18 47.82 23.55
N LEU A 204 -112.22 47.96 24.47
CA LEU A 204 -112.43 48.73 25.71
C LEU A 204 -112.44 50.23 25.43
N ALA A 205 -111.80 50.75 24.38
CA ALA A 205 -111.94 52.14 23.95
C ALA A 205 -113.21 52.36 23.13
N ASP A 206 -113.81 51.32 22.54
CA ASP A 206 -115.15 51.31 21.92
C ASP A 206 -116.23 51.04 22.97
N ALA A 207 -115.92 50.32 24.05
CA ALA A 207 -116.83 50.07 25.15
C ALA A 207 -116.77 51.22 26.15
N TYR A 208 -115.61 51.86 26.35
CA TYR A 208 -115.52 53.20 26.88
C TYR A 208 -116.15 54.15 25.88
N ALA A 209 -115.78 54.26 24.59
CA ALA A 209 -116.43 55.18 23.65
C ALA A 209 -117.91 54.89 23.41
N LYS A 210 -118.46 53.70 23.69
CA LYS A 210 -119.92 53.44 23.75
C LYS A 210 -120.47 53.60 25.15
N ALA A 211 -119.68 53.53 26.21
CA ALA A 211 -120.00 54.02 27.56
C ALA A 211 -119.47 55.45 27.81
N LYS A 212 -119.26 56.21 26.71
CA LYS A 212 -118.78 57.60 26.55
C LYS A 212 -119.29 58.18 25.23
N ASP A 213 -120.08 57.42 24.50
CA ASP A 213 -121.15 57.89 23.63
C ASP A 213 -122.49 57.37 24.18
N HIS A 214 -122.53 56.46 25.16
CA HIS A 214 -123.60 56.34 26.16
C HIS A 214 -123.28 57.17 27.41
N LEU A 215 -122.05 57.28 27.91
CA LEU A 215 -121.72 58.41 28.82
C LEU A 215 -121.34 59.66 28.04
N ASN A 216 -121.44 59.64 26.70
CA ASN A 216 -121.87 60.80 25.93
C ASN A 216 -123.20 60.52 25.17
N GLU A 217 -124.20 59.84 25.76
CA GLU A 217 -125.67 59.85 25.38
C GLU A 217 -126.61 59.98 26.58
N THR A 218 -126.14 59.61 27.77
CA THR A 218 -126.46 60.18 29.08
C THR A 218 -125.51 61.32 29.44
N THR A 219 -124.38 61.44 28.74
CA THR A 219 -123.85 62.76 28.34
C THR A 219 -123.88 62.98 26.79
N LYS A 220 -125.01 62.61 26.14
CA LYS A 220 -125.63 63.25 24.94
C LYS A 220 -127.00 63.83 25.26
N ALA A 221 -127.75 63.26 26.18
CA ALA A 221 -128.82 63.91 26.94
C ALA A 221 -128.25 65.12 27.69
N LYS A 222 -126.95 65.08 28.01
CA LYS A 222 -126.07 66.22 27.80
C LYS A 222 -124.89 65.88 26.84
N LEU A 223 -124.85 66.10 25.47
CA LEU A 223 -123.73 66.04 24.38
C LEU A 223 -122.36 66.52 24.71
N LYS A 224 -122.35 67.75 25.13
CA LYS A 224 -122.60 67.74 26.50
C LYS A 224 -121.53 66.56 27.41
N GLU A 225 -120.22 65.57 27.07
CA GLU A 225 -118.65 64.55 27.57
C GLU A 225 -117.07 63.44 26.98
N ILE A 226 -116.18 62.11 27.30
CA ILE A 226 -114.49 61.15 27.27
C ILE A 226 -113.31 59.72 26.50
N GLN A 227 -112.25 58.51 26.83
CA GLN A 227 -110.96 57.30 26.11
C GLN A 227 -109.79 55.73 26.50
N ALA A 228 -108.74 54.68 25.82
CA ALA A 228 -107.51 53.25 26.09
C ALA A 228 -106.28 52.01 25.14
N GLU A 229 -105.20 50.77 25.05
CA GLU A 229 -103.82 49.52 25.39
C GLU A 229 -102.84 47.94 24.63
N LYS A 230 -101.77 46.75 24.97
CA LYS A 230 -100.47 45.56 24.24
C LYS A 230 -99.36 43.85 24.13
N ILE A 231 -98.50 42.46 24.25
CA ILE A 231 -97.22 41.23 23.50
C ILE A 231 -96.20 39.48 23.66
N LEU A 232 -95.48 38.24 22.89
CA LEU A 232 -94.18 36.89 23.11
C LEU A 232 -93.42 35.20 22.42
N GLY A 233 -92.05 34.35 22.36
CA GLY A 233 -91.20 32.68 22.22
C GLY A 233 -89.82 31.57 21.36
N SER A 234 -88.81 30.34 21.62
CA SER A 234 -87.64 29.15 20.75
C SER A 234 -86.28 27.72 20.91
N LYS A 235 -85.10 27.02 20.06
CA LYS A 235 -84.06 25.46 19.80
C LYS A 235 -82.28 24.73 19.35
N LEU A 236 -81.55 23.36 18.91
CA LEU A 236 -79.88 22.53 18.62
C LEU A 236 -79.01 20.97 17.79
N MET A 237 -77.55 20.29 17.59
CA MET A 237 -76.64 18.82 16.86
C MET A 237 -74.85 18.01 16.66
N ALA A 238 -74.11 16.67 16.13
CA ALA A 238 -72.45 15.84 15.86
C ALA A 238 -71.57 14.25 15.10
N LYS A 239 -70.10 13.58 14.85
CA LYS A 239 -69.19 12.09 14.17
C LYS A 239 -67.43 11.23 14.02
N LYS A 240 -66.67 9.96 13.36
CA LYS A 240 -65.04 9.01 13.22
C LYS A 240 -64.25 7.48 12.30
N CYS A 241 -63.00 6.49 11.94
CA CYS A 241 -61.29 5.80 11.66
C CYS A 241 -60.37 4.14 11.14
N ALA A 242 -58.96 3.57 10.58
CA ALA A 242 -57.94 2.13 10.27
C ALA A 242 -56.23 1.83 10.09
N ILE A 243 -55.38 1.21 11.02
CA ILE A 243 -53.86 1.39 11.09
C ILE A 243 -53.08 0.46 12.15
N ILE A 244 -51.76 0.36 12.55
CA ILE A 244 -50.41 1.01 12.32
C ILE A 244 -49.17 0.27 13.00
N TRP A 245 -47.90 0.69 12.73
CA TRP A 245 -46.59 0.51 13.47
C TRP A 245 -45.90 -0.90 13.58
N LYS A 246 -44.56 -1.11 13.50
CA LYS A 246 -43.34 -0.25 13.24
C LYS A 246 -43.02 0.82 14.32
N THR A 247 -41.93 0.84 15.09
CA THR A 247 -40.56 0.22 15.09
C THR A 247 -40.24 -0.36 16.50
N CYS A 248 -39.05 -0.75 16.99
CA CYS A 248 -37.60 -0.52 16.78
C CYS A 248 -36.82 -1.86 16.94
N ASP A 249 -35.57 -2.07 16.47
CA ASP A 249 -34.26 -1.50 16.87
C ASP A 249 -33.91 -1.83 18.35
N GLU A 250 -32.68 -2.21 18.76
CA GLU A 250 -31.34 -2.05 18.15
C GLU A 250 -30.30 -3.06 18.77
N GLU A 251 -29.00 -2.96 18.40
CA GLU A 251 -27.80 -3.57 19.07
C GLU A 251 -27.58 -5.13 19.05
N ASN A 252 -26.37 -5.74 19.14
CA ASN A 252 -24.99 -5.29 18.81
C ASN A 252 -23.98 -6.47 18.58
N ASP A 253 -22.85 -6.13 17.95
CA ASP A 253 -21.46 -6.66 18.10
C ASP A 253 -20.93 -8.08 17.67
N ASP A 254 -19.61 -8.23 17.87
CA ASP A 254 -18.70 -9.39 17.74
C ASP A 254 -18.36 -9.98 16.35
N LYS A 255 -18.06 -9.03 15.48
CA LYS A 255 -16.79 -8.95 14.72
C LYS A 255 -15.67 -9.95 15.11
N PHE A 256 -15.01 -10.50 14.07
CA PHE A 256 -13.60 -10.95 14.06
C PHE A 256 -13.13 -12.04 15.05
N LYS A 257 -12.82 -13.23 14.48
CA LYS A 257 -11.41 -13.67 14.30
C LYS A 257 -11.31 -14.97 13.48
N LYS A 258 -10.11 -15.19 12.91
CA LYS A 258 -9.64 -16.38 12.18
C LYS A 258 -10.39 -16.68 10.87
N ALA A 259 -9.90 -16.30 9.67
CA ALA A 259 -8.52 -16.02 9.24
C ALA A 259 -7.57 -17.21 9.50
N ILE A 260 -7.11 -17.93 8.48
CA ILE A 260 -5.85 -17.62 7.75
C ILE A 260 -4.69 -17.67 8.76
N GLU A 261 -3.78 -18.65 8.73
CA GLU A 261 -3.29 -19.54 7.67
C GLU A 261 -3.49 -21.05 8.04
N GLU A 262 -3.38 -22.04 7.14
CA GLU A 262 -2.13 -22.52 6.50
C GLU A 262 -0.99 -22.82 7.52
N LYS A 263 0.08 -23.51 7.10
CA LYS A 263 1.17 -24.01 7.95
C LYS A 263 0.69 -25.15 8.87
N GLU A 264 0.45 -26.33 8.28
CA GLU A 264 1.47 -27.33 7.86
C GLU A 264 2.19 -27.97 9.06
N LYS A 265 2.42 -29.29 8.97
CA LYS A 265 3.13 -30.11 9.97
C LYS A 265 2.34 -30.12 11.32
N ILE A 266 2.12 -31.22 12.02
CA ILE A 266 2.97 -32.36 12.31
C ILE A 266 2.10 -33.64 12.31
N GLU A 267 1.93 -34.25 11.13
CA GLU A 267 1.44 -35.64 11.01
C GLU A 267 2.59 -36.60 10.63
N ILE A 268 3.69 -36.06 10.11
CA ILE A 268 4.95 -36.75 9.82
C ILE A 268 5.95 -36.59 10.99
N GLU A 269 5.53 -36.91 12.22
CA GLU A 269 6.48 -37.00 13.36
C GLU A 269 6.14 -38.10 14.38
N LYS A 270 5.06 -38.87 14.17
CA LYS A 270 4.80 -40.12 14.91
C LYS A 270 5.74 -41.30 14.52
N MET A 271 6.71 -41.07 13.64
CA MET A 271 7.62 -42.10 13.12
C MET A 271 8.90 -42.36 13.93
N ASN A 272 9.38 -41.40 14.74
CA ASN A 272 10.74 -41.47 15.32
C ASN A 272 10.82 -41.68 16.85
N ALA A 273 9.70 -41.84 17.55
CA ALA A 273 9.69 -42.10 19.01
C ALA A 273 9.76 -43.59 19.42
N LYS A 274 10.03 -44.51 18.47
CA LYS A 274 10.09 -45.97 18.73
C LYS A 274 11.52 -46.52 18.89
N LYS A 275 12.53 -45.64 19.02
CA LYS A 275 13.95 -45.94 18.72
C LYS A 275 14.96 -46.04 19.89
N ASN A 276 14.52 -46.29 21.13
CA ASN A 276 15.43 -46.36 22.32
C ASN A 276 15.75 -47.85 22.80
N LYS A 277 16.69 -48.71 22.20
CA LYS A 277 17.04 -50.21 22.51
C LYS A 277 18.39 -51.12 21.92
N GLU A 278 19.80 -51.36 22.29
CA GLU A 278 21.00 -52.34 21.63
C GLU A 278 22.62 -52.76 22.16
N ALA A 279 23.60 -53.79 21.71
CA ALA A 279 25.23 -54.11 21.94
C ALA A 279 26.25 -55.51 21.56
N LYS A 280 27.73 -55.68 21.46
CA LYS A 280 28.80 -56.99 21.37
C LYS A 280 30.55 -57.14 21.44
N LEU A 281 31.47 -58.21 21.00
CA LEU A 281 32.99 -58.79 21.44
C LEU A 281 34.41 -59.35 20.55
N LYS A 282 35.51 -60.29 20.92
CA LYS A 282 37.10 -60.62 20.46
C LYS A 282 38.05 -62.08 20.43
N ALA A 283 39.44 -62.33 19.98
CA ALA A 283 40.53 -63.61 20.00
C ALA A 283 42.21 -63.73 19.53
N ASP A 284 43.16 -64.86 19.61
CA ASP A 284 44.82 -65.13 19.46
C ASP A 284 45.64 -66.55 18.90
N ILE A 285 46.97 -67.22 18.79
CA ILE A 285 48.62 -67.40 19.07
C ILE A 285 49.75 -68.51 18.27
N GLN A 286 51.08 -69.08 18.62
CA GLN A 286 52.18 -70.14 17.91
C GLN A 286 53.82 -70.64 18.34
N LYS A 287 54.87 -71.40 17.59
CA LYS A 287 56.18 -72.44 17.92
C LYS A 287 57.80 -72.63 17.28
N TYR A 288 58.70 -73.80 17.12
CA TYR A 288 60.37 -74.16 17.13
C TYR A 288 61.33 -75.42 16.35
N LEU A 289 62.71 -75.93 16.60
CA LEU A 289 63.77 -77.00 15.85
C LEU A 289 65.43 -77.50 16.23
N ILE A 290 66.40 -78.37 15.52
CA ILE A 290 67.80 -79.24 15.91
C ILE A 290 69.29 -79.72 15.06
N GLU A 291 70.21 -80.86 15.33
CA GLU A 291 71.74 -81.59 15.31
C GLU A 291 73.22 -81.93 14.41
N ASN A 292 74.01 -83.18 14.27
CA ASN A 292 75.52 -83.85 14.62
C ASN A 292 77.05 -84.40 13.89
N GLU A 293 77.59 -85.72 13.52
CA GLU A 293 78.96 -86.53 13.25
C GLU A 293 80.22 -85.97 12.45
N GLU A 294 80.91 -85.09 13.18
CA GLU A 294 81.82 -83.95 12.87
C GLU A 294 83.10 -84.15 12.01
N ILE A 295 83.20 -85.17 11.16
CA ILE A 295 84.30 -85.30 10.17
C ILE A 295 83.76 -85.18 8.74
N MET A 296 83.06 -86.23 8.28
CA MET A 296 82.04 -86.14 7.22
C MET A 296 80.81 -85.34 7.67
N GLU A 297 80.87 -84.63 8.79
CA GLU A 297 79.95 -83.60 9.31
C GLU A 297 80.72 -82.33 9.73
N LYS A 298 82.02 -82.18 9.43
CA LYS A 298 82.46 -80.88 8.90
C LYS A 298 82.02 -80.79 7.45
N ARG A 299 82.07 -81.86 6.65
CA ARG A 299 81.40 -81.86 5.34
C ARG A 299 79.87 -81.97 5.38
N ARG A 300 79.23 -82.75 6.24
CA ARG A 300 77.77 -82.64 6.49
C ARG A 300 77.37 -81.43 7.32
N GLN A 301 78.17 -80.77 8.17
CA GLN A 301 77.81 -79.42 8.66
C GLN A 301 78.21 -78.33 7.67
N GLU A 302 79.15 -78.50 6.75
CA GLU A 302 79.41 -77.54 5.68
C GLU A 302 78.30 -77.68 4.64
N GLU A 303 77.97 -78.89 4.19
CA GLU A 303 76.80 -79.15 3.36
C GLU A 303 75.47 -78.90 4.09
N GLU A 304 75.33 -79.16 5.40
CA GLU A 304 74.12 -78.78 6.13
C GLU A 304 74.12 -77.31 6.50
N ASN A 305 75.25 -76.63 6.70
CA ASN A 305 75.25 -75.19 6.89
C ASN A 305 75.13 -74.48 5.55
N GLU A 306 75.52 -75.07 4.42
CA GLU A 306 75.21 -74.63 3.06
C GLU A 306 73.77 -74.95 2.72
N LYS A 307 73.22 -76.11 3.09
CA LYS A 307 71.77 -76.40 2.93
C LYS A 307 70.93 -75.57 3.90
N LYS A 308 71.36 -75.34 5.15
CA LYS A 308 70.71 -74.44 6.14
C LYS A 308 70.91 -72.98 5.75
N TRP A 309 72.03 -72.59 5.15
CA TRP A 309 72.26 -71.22 4.64
C TRP A 309 71.52 -71.01 3.34
N GLU A 310 71.46 -71.97 2.42
CA GLU A 310 70.57 -71.93 1.26
C GLU A 310 69.11 -71.93 1.67
N ILE A 311 68.69 -72.79 2.60
CA ILE A 311 67.33 -72.79 3.16
C ILE A 311 67.09 -71.48 3.91
N TYR A 312 68.07 -70.89 4.60
CA TYR A 312 67.95 -69.59 5.25
C TYR A 312 67.89 -68.44 4.25
N GLN A 313 68.66 -68.47 3.15
CA GLN A 313 68.64 -67.47 2.09
C GLN A 313 67.41 -67.62 1.21
N ARG A 314 66.91 -68.85 0.97
CA ARG A 314 65.60 -69.14 0.36
C ARG A 314 64.49 -68.66 1.29
N ASN A 315 64.48 -69.03 2.56
CA ASN A 315 63.52 -68.54 3.57
C ASN A 315 63.55 -67.02 3.72
N LYS A 316 64.72 -66.38 3.74
CA LYS A 316 64.85 -64.91 3.82
C LYS A 316 64.45 -64.23 2.51
N ARG A 317 64.72 -64.84 1.36
CA ARG A 317 64.20 -64.40 0.06
C ARG A 317 62.69 -64.59 -0.03
N ASP A 318 62.13 -65.64 0.57
CA ASP A 318 60.70 -65.93 0.59
C ASP A 318 59.96 -65.10 1.64
N GLU A 319 60.56 -64.80 2.80
CA GLU A 319 60.12 -63.76 3.74
C GLU A 319 60.11 -62.40 3.04
N TYR A 320 61.19 -62.05 2.34
CA TYR A 320 61.27 -60.80 1.59
C TYR A 320 60.25 -60.74 0.45
N ASN A 321 60.08 -61.82 -0.32
CA ASN A 321 59.08 -61.93 -1.37
C ASN A 321 57.66 -61.82 -0.80
N LYS A 322 57.35 -62.52 0.30
CA LYS A 322 56.08 -62.39 1.04
C LYS A 322 55.85 -60.96 1.50
N LEU A 323 56.84 -60.32 2.14
CA LEU A 323 56.76 -58.91 2.57
C LEU A 323 56.57 -57.95 1.38
N ILE A 324 57.18 -58.23 0.24
CA ILE A 324 57.01 -57.45 -1.00
C ILE A 324 55.63 -57.68 -1.61
N ASP A 325 55.10 -58.91 -1.60
CA ASP A 325 53.80 -59.27 -2.15
C ASP A 325 52.64 -58.82 -1.24
N ASP A 326 52.78 -58.93 0.08
CA ASP A 326 51.89 -58.28 1.06
C ASP A 326 51.90 -56.75 0.87
N LYS A 327 53.07 -56.15 0.60
CA LYS A 327 53.18 -54.71 0.29
C LYS A 327 52.56 -54.37 -1.06
N LYS A 328 52.63 -55.24 -2.09
CA LYS A 328 51.87 -55.08 -3.35
C LYS A 328 50.37 -55.15 -3.09
N LEU A 329 49.89 -56.19 -2.40
CA LEU A 329 48.49 -56.41 -2.05
C LEU A 329 47.92 -55.27 -1.19
N LEU A 330 48.69 -54.75 -0.22
CA LEU A 330 48.32 -53.59 0.58
C LEU A 330 48.24 -52.32 -0.28
N ASN A 331 49.22 -52.08 -1.15
CA ASN A 331 49.20 -50.96 -2.09
C ASN A 331 48.03 -51.06 -3.08
N GLU A 332 47.67 -52.26 -3.55
CA GLU A 332 46.49 -52.50 -4.37
C GLU A 332 45.20 -52.24 -3.60
N ARG A 333 45.06 -52.74 -2.37
CA ARG A 333 43.91 -52.45 -1.50
C ARG A 333 43.77 -50.95 -1.27
N ILE A 334 44.87 -50.22 -1.07
CA ILE A 334 44.88 -48.76 -0.95
C ILE A 334 44.49 -48.08 -2.26
N LYS A 335 45.01 -48.52 -3.42
CA LYS A 335 44.61 -47.99 -4.75
C LYS A 335 43.12 -48.22 -5.02
N LYS A 336 42.64 -49.46 -4.86
CA LYS A 336 41.23 -49.86 -5.03
C LYS A 336 40.32 -49.08 -4.07
N LYS A 337 40.72 -48.88 -2.81
CA LYS A 337 40.00 -48.02 -1.86
C LYS A 337 39.96 -46.55 -2.31
N LYS A 338 41.10 -45.95 -2.70
CA LYS A 338 41.15 -44.57 -3.20
C LYS A 338 40.22 -44.36 -4.40
N ILE A 339 40.23 -45.29 -5.36
CA ILE A 339 39.34 -45.25 -6.54
C ILE A 339 37.86 -45.37 -6.11
N ALA A 340 37.54 -46.29 -5.20
CA ALA A 340 36.17 -46.46 -4.71
C ALA A 340 35.66 -45.27 -3.88
N ASP A 341 36.52 -44.64 -3.07
CA ASP A 341 36.16 -43.46 -2.28
C ASP A 341 36.05 -42.19 -3.16
N GLU A 342 36.82 -42.11 -4.25
CA GLU A 342 36.69 -41.05 -5.26
C GLU A 342 35.44 -41.22 -6.13
N LEU A 343 35.11 -42.44 -6.58
CA LEU A 343 33.85 -42.73 -7.26
C LEU A 343 32.63 -42.39 -6.38
N LYS A 344 32.69 -42.65 -5.06
CA LYS A 344 31.63 -42.22 -4.13
C LYS A 344 31.48 -40.70 -4.04
N ARG A 345 32.58 -39.93 -4.10
CA ARG A 345 32.51 -38.46 -4.16
C ARG A 345 31.83 -38.02 -5.44
N GLN A 346 32.28 -38.51 -6.59
CA GLN A 346 31.71 -38.18 -7.90
C GLN A 346 30.22 -38.58 -8.00
N MET A 347 29.83 -39.73 -7.45
CA MET A 347 28.42 -40.12 -7.35
C MET A 347 27.62 -39.13 -6.47
N LYS A 348 28.14 -38.78 -5.29
CA LYS A 348 27.47 -37.83 -4.38
C LYS A 348 27.37 -36.43 -4.99
N GLU A 349 28.42 -35.93 -5.63
CA GLU A 349 28.45 -34.64 -6.30
C GLU A 349 27.45 -34.60 -7.47
N ASN A 350 27.38 -35.65 -8.28
CA ASN A 350 26.36 -35.78 -9.33
C ASN A 350 24.93 -35.91 -8.77
N GLU A 351 24.74 -36.60 -7.63
CA GLU A 351 23.45 -36.59 -6.94
C GLU A 351 23.07 -35.21 -6.41
N ASP A 352 24.00 -34.48 -5.80
CA ASP A 352 23.75 -33.18 -5.19
C ASP A 352 23.58 -32.08 -6.27
N LEU A 353 24.23 -32.24 -7.44
CA LEU A 353 23.91 -31.49 -8.67
C LEU A 353 22.49 -31.81 -9.15
N ARG A 354 22.13 -33.08 -9.33
CA ARG A 354 20.75 -33.48 -9.73
C ARG A 354 19.69 -33.04 -8.74
N LYS A 355 20.01 -32.88 -7.45
CA LYS A 355 19.11 -32.29 -6.44
C LYS A 355 18.95 -30.78 -6.66
N LYS A 356 20.03 -30.05 -6.94
CA LYS A 356 19.98 -28.62 -7.29
C LYS A 356 19.23 -28.37 -8.59
N GLU A 357 19.56 -29.08 -9.67
CA GLU A 357 18.86 -29.01 -10.96
C GLU A 357 17.36 -29.26 -10.79
N LYS A 358 16.95 -30.20 -9.93
CA LYS A 358 15.54 -30.46 -9.63
C LYS A 358 14.84 -29.38 -8.80
N ILE A 359 15.58 -28.53 -8.09
CA ILE A 359 15.04 -27.38 -7.33
C ILE A 359 15.03 -26.13 -8.21
N GLU A 360 16.05 -25.94 -9.05
CA GLU A 360 16.20 -24.80 -9.95
C GLU A 360 15.24 -24.89 -11.16
N ASN A 361 14.96 -26.09 -11.66
CA ASN A 361 13.93 -26.33 -12.69
C ASN A 361 12.52 -26.54 -12.09
N ASP A 362 12.31 -26.36 -10.78
CA ASP A 362 10.99 -26.45 -10.16
C ASP A 362 10.23 -25.11 -10.27
N ASP A 363 9.68 -24.88 -11.48
CA ASP A 363 8.79 -23.75 -11.78
C ASP A 363 7.57 -23.66 -10.83
N SER A 364 7.26 -24.68 -10.03
CA SER A 364 6.24 -24.59 -8.99
C SER A 364 6.59 -23.53 -7.92
N ILE A 365 7.87 -23.28 -7.65
CA ILE A 365 8.30 -22.23 -6.71
C ILE A 365 7.97 -20.85 -7.30
N TYR A 366 8.39 -20.58 -8.53
CA TYR A 366 8.13 -19.29 -9.19
C TYR A 366 6.62 -19.05 -9.40
N THR A 367 5.88 -20.07 -9.83
CA THR A 367 4.42 -19.96 -10.04
C THR A 367 3.65 -19.82 -8.73
N THR A 368 4.02 -20.52 -7.65
CA THR A 368 3.36 -20.33 -6.33
C THR A 368 3.69 -18.98 -5.71
N GLU A 369 4.90 -18.45 -5.89
CA GLU A 369 5.21 -17.06 -5.53
C GLU A 369 4.40 -16.05 -6.35
N ALA A 370 4.30 -16.23 -7.67
CA ALA A 370 3.52 -15.36 -8.55
C ALA A 370 2.02 -15.38 -8.20
N LEU A 371 1.48 -16.54 -7.79
CA LEU A 371 0.12 -16.69 -7.27
C LEU A 371 -0.04 -15.98 -5.93
N LYS A 372 0.87 -16.14 -4.96
CA LYS A 372 0.85 -15.42 -3.67
C LYS A 372 0.87 -13.90 -3.88
N LYS A 373 1.82 -13.40 -4.66
CA LYS A 373 1.95 -11.98 -5.06
C LYS A 373 0.74 -11.45 -5.85
N THR A 374 -0.06 -12.32 -6.47
CA THR A 374 -1.32 -11.94 -7.14
C THR A 374 -2.48 -11.91 -6.14
N ASN A 375 -2.58 -12.89 -5.26
CA ASN A 375 -3.62 -12.99 -4.23
C ASN A 375 -3.49 -11.86 -3.18
N GLU A 376 -2.26 -11.49 -2.81
CA GLU A 376 -1.96 -10.32 -1.99
C GLU A 376 -2.50 -9.03 -2.61
N LYS A 377 -2.30 -8.82 -3.93
CA LYS A 377 -2.80 -7.62 -4.64
C LYS A 377 -4.32 -7.60 -4.72
N ILE A 378 -4.97 -8.74 -4.93
CA ILE A 378 -6.43 -8.86 -4.93
C ILE A 378 -6.99 -8.56 -3.52
N LEU A 379 -6.34 -9.05 -2.46
CA LEU A 379 -6.72 -8.75 -1.07
C LEU A 379 -6.46 -7.30 -0.66
N ALA A 380 -5.36 -6.71 -1.10
CA ALA A 380 -5.05 -5.30 -0.86
C ALA A 380 -6.10 -4.39 -1.53
N TYR A 381 -6.48 -4.69 -2.79
CA TYR A 381 -7.58 -4.00 -3.47
C TYR A 381 -8.93 -4.22 -2.75
N GLY A 382 -9.23 -5.45 -2.31
CA GLY A 382 -10.42 -5.73 -1.52
C GLY A 382 -10.48 -4.96 -0.19
N LYS A 383 -9.35 -4.77 0.49
CA LYS A 383 -9.25 -3.90 1.68
C LYS A 383 -9.48 -2.43 1.33
N GLN A 384 -8.81 -1.91 0.31
CA GLN A 384 -8.98 -0.54 -0.16
C GLN A 384 -10.47 -0.24 -0.45
N VAL A 385 -11.13 -1.10 -1.24
CA VAL A 385 -12.56 -0.97 -1.56
C VAL A 385 -13.45 -1.07 -0.31
N LEU A 386 -13.07 -1.87 0.70
CA LEU A 386 -13.79 -1.97 1.96
C LEU A 386 -13.63 -0.70 2.82
N GLU A 387 -12.42 -0.16 2.91
CA GLU A 387 -12.09 1.10 3.59
C GLU A 387 -12.85 2.27 2.93
N GLU A 388 -12.78 2.39 1.59
CA GLU A 388 -13.57 3.34 0.78
C GLU A 388 -15.09 3.17 0.89
N SER A 389 -15.59 2.05 1.43
CA SER A 389 -17.03 1.77 1.62
C SER A 389 -17.53 2.01 3.04
N THR A 390 -16.62 2.07 4.02
CA THR A 390 -16.99 2.05 5.44
C THR A 390 -17.64 3.37 5.83
N GLY A 391 -18.84 3.31 6.43
CA GLY A 391 -19.64 4.47 6.79
C GLY A 391 -20.46 5.10 5.65
N ILE A 392 -20.24 4.69 4.38
CA ILE A 392 -20.97 5.22 3.22
C ILE A 392 -22.08 4.24 2.76
N ARG A 393 -21.78 2.94 2.68
CA ARG A 393 -22.65 1.93 2.06
C ARG A 393 -22.58 0.57 2.77
N PRO A 394 -23.59 -0.31 2.62
CA PRO A 394 -23.57 -1.64 3.23
C PRO A 394 -22.37 -2.48 2.78
N VAL A 395 -21.38 -2.66 3.66
CA VAL A 395 -20.12 -3.37 3.36
C VAL A 395 -20.27 -4.89 3.17
N PHE A 396 -21.40 -5.47 3.60
CA PHE A 396 -21.63 -6.91 3.63
C PHE A 396 -21.41 -7.66 2.29
N PRO A 397 -21.87 -7.18 1.10
CA PRO A 397 -21.61 -7.86 -0.17
C PRO A 397 -20.12 -7.97 -0.49
N ILE A 398 -19.35 -6.91 -0.18
CA ILE A 398 -17.90 -6.82 -0.44
C ILE A 398 -17.17 -7.80 0.49
N ILE A 399 -17.52 -7.81 1.78
CA ILE A 399 -16.97 -8.77 2.77
C ILE A 399 -17.25 -10.21 2.34
N LYS A 400 -18.47 -10.52 1.90
CA LYS A 400 -18.87 -11.86 1.44
C LYS A 400 -18.02 -12.35 0.27
N VAL A 401 -17.75 -11.50 -0.73
CA VAL A 401 -16.86 -11.83 -1.86
C VAL A 401 -15.41 -12.03 -1.40
N ILE A 402 -14.90 -11.16 -0.52
CA ILE A 402 -13.53 -11.29 0.01
C ILE A 402 -13.38 -12.59 0.82
N GLU A 403 -14.36 -12.96 1.63
CA GLU A 403 -14.38 -14.26 2.32
C GLU A 403 -14.43 -15.45 1.36
N GLN A 404 -15.28 -15.39 0.34
CA GLN A 404 -15.39 -16.46 -0.66
C GLN A 404 -14.06 -16.64 -1.39
N PHE A 405 -13.44 -15.56 -1.88
CA PHE A 405 -12.11 -15.60 -2.50
C PHE A 405 -11.05 -16.25 -1.59
N LYS A 406 -11.04 -15.90 -0.29
CA LYS A 406 -10.12 -16.49 0.70
C LYS A 406 -10.37 -17.99 0.93
N LYS A 407 -11.62 -18.46 0.83
CA LYS A 407 -12.00 -19.88 0.95
C LYS A 407 -11.57 -20.65 -0.31
N GLU A 408 -11.88 -20.12 -1.50
CA GLU A 408 -11.51 -20.70 -2.80
C GLU A 408 -9.99 -20.86 -2.96
N ASN A 409 -9.22 -19.85 -2.55
CA ASN A 409 -7.75 -19.86 -2.63
C ASN A 409 -7.08 -20.56 -1.44
N ARG A 410 -7.85 -21.28 -0.60
CA ARG A 410 -7.40 -22.00 0.61
C ARG A 410 -6.64 -21.15 1.65
N LEU A 411 -6.69 -19.82 1.51
CA LEU A 411 -6.02 -18.91 2.43
C LEU A 411 -6.60 -19.04 3.84
N VAL A 412 -7.92 -19.23 3.98
CA VAL A 412 -8.51 -19.47 5.31
C VAL A 412 -8.19 -20.88 5.81
N SER A 413 -7.49 -20.93 6.93
CA SER A 413 -7.47 -22.07 7.85
C SER A 413 -8.85 -22.74 7.95
N ALA A 414 -8.96 -24.02 7.59
CA ALA A 414 -10.20 -24.76 7.82
C ALA A 414 -10.56 -24.67 9.32
N LYS A 415 -11.75 -24.12 9.65
CA LYS A 415 -12.19 -24.00 11.04
C LYS A 415 -12.22 -25.40 11.66
N LYS A 416 -11.28 -25.69 12.56
CA LYS A 416 -11.32 -26.89 13.39
C LYS A 416 -12.57 -26.80 14.25
N TYR A 417 -13.62 -27.49 13.85
CA TYR A 417 -14.78 -27.76 14.70
C TYR A 417 -14.32 -28.65 15.85
N TYR A 418 -13.93 -28.02 16.95
CA TYR A 418 -13.99 -28.68 18.25
C TYR A 418 -15.44 -29.14 18.44
N LYS A 419 -15.64 -30.44 18.69
CA LYS A 419 -16.95 -30.93 19.13
C LYS A 419 -17.19 -30.30 20.49
N ASN A 420 -18.16 -29.40 20.61
CA ASN A 420 -18.58 -28.89 21.91
C ASN A 420 -19.06 -30.06 22.77
N ASP A 421 -18.67 -30.08 24.04
CA ASP A 421 -19.13 -31.06 25.00
C ASP A 421 -20.64 -30.94 25.25
N LYS A 422 -21.24 -32.05 25.70
CA LYS A 422 -22.69 -32.18 25.93
C LYS A 422 -23.16 -31.53 27.24
N SER A 423 -22.75 -30.29 27.51
CA SER A 423 -22.99 -29.59 28.79
C SER A 423 -24.14 -28.57 28.78
N LEU A 424 -24.88 -28.44 27.66
CA LEU A 424 -26.08 -27.59 27.55
C LEU A 424 -27.38 -28.38 27.27
N GLN A 425 -27.50 -29.58 27.83
CA GLN A 425 -28.79 -30.25 28.03
C GLN A 425 -29.29 -30.06 29.48
N ASN A 426 -29.58 -28.81 29.87
CA ASN A 426 -30.52 -28.53 30.96
C ASN A 426 -30.94 -27.04 31.00
N CYS A 427 -32.16 -26.76 30.53
CA CYS A 427 -32.95 -25.58 30.91
C CYS A 427 -34.40 -25.74 30.39
N ASN A 428 -35.24 -26.46 31.14
CA ASN A 428 -36.68 -26.58 30.85
C ASN A 428 -37.43 -25.37 31.42
N CYS A 429 -37.67 -24.32 30.60
CA CYS A 429 -38.44 -23.12 30.96
C CYS A 429 -38.64 -22.26 29.69
N TRP A 430 -39.83 -21.90 29.19
CA TRP A 430 -41.22 -22.23 29.53
C TRP A 430 -41.99 -22.62 28.26
N THR A 431 -43.01 -23.48 28.38
CA THR A 431 -44.13 -23.56 27.43
C THR A 431 -45.34 -22.84 28.01
N ASN A 432 -45.63 -21.61 27.56
CA ASN A 432 -46.89 -20.94 27.87
C ASN A 432 -47.76 -20.87 26.61
N ASN A 433 -48.99 -21.38 26.74
CA ASN A 433 -50.01 -21.29 25.70
C ASN A 433 -50.40 -19.82 25.45
N VAL A 434 -50.64 -19.47 24.19
CA VAL A 434 -51.53 -18.36 23.84
C VAL A 434 -52.65 -18.95 23.00
N GLU A 435 -53.87 -18.87 23.52
CA GLU A 435 -55.04 -19.55 22.96
C GLU A 435 -55.49 -18.91 21.64
N LEU A 436 -55.89 -19.76 20.67
CA LEU A 436 -56.65 -19.34 19.50
C LEU A 436 -58.08 -18.94 19.93
N LYS A 437 -58.29 -17.67 20.28
CA LYS A 437 -59.63 -17.11 20.46
C LYS A 437 -60.20 -16.62 19.13
N THR A 438 -60.93 -17.51 18.46
CA THR A 438 -61.85 -17.17 17.38
C THR A 438 -63.07 -16.42 17.94
N THR A 439 -63.26 -15.16 17.53
CA THR A 439 -64.51 -14.44 17.76
C THR A 439 -65.32 -14.39 16.47
N SER A 440 -66.32 -15.27 16.38
CA SER A 440 -67.49 -15.08 15.51
C SER A 440 -68.46 -14.06 16.14
N GLN A 441 -69.60 -13.82 15.50
CA GLN A 441 -70.66 -12.85 15.85
C GLN A 441 -70.31 -11.39 15.50
N ASN A 442 -71.18 -10.61 14.84
CA ASN A 442 -72.47 -10.90 14.18
C ASN A 442 -72.57 -10.07 12.88
#